data_AF-A0A847YGJ0-F1
#
_entry.id   AF-A0A847YGJ0-F1
#
_cell.length_a   1.000
_cell.length_b   1.000
_cell.length_c   1.000
_cell.angle_alpha   90.00
_cell.angle_beta   90.00
_cell.angle_gamma   90.00
#
_symmetry.space_group_name_H-M   'P 1'
#
loop_
_entity.id
_entity.type
_entity.pdbx_description
1 polymer ?
#
loop_
_entity_poly.entity_id
_entity_poly.type
_entity_poly.pdbx_seq_one_letter_code
_entity_poly.pdbx_strand_id
1 'polypeptide(L)'
;MSDNGEDETARPEDLGLELRAVIIGPQGNLAVLGEEVVEEGSQIVVSQKGRTIPVRIAKITGEHASIEIGEKEYELRLPPVASIPSH
;
A
#
# COMPACT_ATOMS: atom_id res chain seq x y z
N MET A 1 13.59 21.00 -27.45
CA MET A 1 13.94 20.24 -26.24
C MET A 1 12.62 19.70 -25.73
N SER A 2 12.39 18.39 -25.89
CA SER A 2 11.17 17.75 -25.40
C SER A 2 11.34 17.57 -23.91
N ASP A 3 10.71 18.45 -23.15
CA ASP A 3 10.50 18.28 -21.71
C ASP A 3 9.44 17.19 -21.54
N ASN A 4 9.85 15.94 -21.73
CA ASN A 4 9.05 14.77 -21.39
C ASN A 4 9.26 14.56 -19.88
N GLY A 5 8.66 15.45 -19.08
CA GLY A 5 8.41 15.19 -17.68
C GLY A 5 7.42 14.03 -17.61
N GLU A 6 7.92 12.80 -17.75
CA GLU A 6 7.19 11.63 -17.29
C GLU A 6 6.83 11.90 -15.84
N ASP A 7 5.55 12.10 -15.63
CA ASP A 7 4.89 12.04 -14.34
C ASP A 7 5.08 10.61 -13.80
N GLU A 8 6.32 10.32 -13.36
CA GLU A 8 6.76 9.08 -12.76
C GLU A 8 6.16 9.04 -11.35
N THR A 9 4.83 9.01 -11.26
CA THR A 9 4.15 8.70 -10.02
C THR A 9 4.61 7.30 -9.61
N ALA A 10 5.35 7.22 -8.49
CA ALA A 10 5.89 5.98 -7.98
C ALA A 10 4.77 4.96 -7.80
N ARG A 11 4.99 3.72 -8.25
CA ARG A 11 4.01 2.64 -8.04
C ARG A 11 4.24 2.00 -6.68
N PRO A 12 3.21 1.40 -6.07
CA PRO A 12 3.37 0.70 -4.80
C PRO A 12 4.46 -0.39 -4.84
N GLU A 13 4.54 -1.13 -5.94
CA GLU A 13 5.55 -2.19 -6.16
C GLU A 13 6.98 -1.64 -6.14
N ASP A 14 7.20 -0.45 -6.71
CA ASP A 14 8.51 0.21 -6.70
C ASP A 14 8.91 0.55 -5.25
N LEU A 15 7.94 0.97 -4.45
CA LEU A 15 8.10 1.35 -3.05
C LEU A 15 8.22 0.15 -2.10
N GLY A 16 8.11 -1.09 -2.60
CA GLY A 16 8.07 -2.29 -1.75
C GLY A 16 6.79 -2.40 -0.91
N LEU A 17 5.72 -1.71 -1.32
CA LEU A 17 4.43 -1.74 -0.66
C LEU A 17 3.62 -2.91 -1.19
N GLU A 18 3.54 -3.96 -0.39
CA GLU A 18 2.73 -5.14 -0.63
C GLU A 18 1.80 -5.35 0.55
N LEU A 19 0.51 -5.57 0.28
CA LEU A 19 -0.45 -5.90 1.34
C LEU A 19 -0.26 -7.35 1.78
N ARG A 20 0.20 -7.54 3.00
CA ARG A 20 0.51 -8.87 3.56
C ARG A 20 -0.54 -9.38 4.54
N ALA A 21 -1.19 -8.48 5.25
CA ALA A 21 -2.25 -8.83 6.18
C ALA A 21 -3.22 -7.66 6.35
N VAL A 22 -4.46 -7.99 6.70
CA VAL A 22 -5.47 -7.03 7.16
C VAL A 22 -6.04 -7.51 8.48
N ILE A 23 -6.26 -6.57 9.40
CA ILE A 23 -6.89 -6.80 10.68
C ILE A 23 -8.11 -5.87 10.75
N ILE A 24 -9.30 -6.45 10.72
CA ILE A 24 -10.58 -5.73 10.85
C ILE A 24 -10.99 -5.74 12.33
N GLY A 25 -11.00 -4.57 12.94
CA GLY A 25 -11.29 -4.41 14.36
C GLY A 25 -12.46 -3.46 14.63
N PRO A 26 -13.11 -3.57 15.81
CA PRO A 26 -14.19 -2.66 16.20
C PRO A 26 -13.71 -1.22 16.46
N GLN A 27 -12.41 -1.02 16.62
CA GLN A 27 -11.79 0.28 16.89
C GLN A 27 -11.18 0.93 15.64
N GLY A 28 -11.07 0.19 14.54
CA GLY A 28 -10.38 0.61 13.34
C GLY A 28 -9.83 -0.58 12.55
N ASN A 29 -9.53 -0.32 11.28
CA ASN A 29 -8.93 -1.30 10.38
C ASN A 29 -7.43 -1.03 10.28
N LEU A 30 -6.64 -2.11 10.36
CA LEU A 30 -5.19 -2.07 10.21
C LEU A 30 -4.76 -2.93 9.03
N ALA A 31 -3.67 -2.54 8.39
CA ALA A 31 -3.05 -3.28 7.30
C ALA A 31 -1.54 -3.42 7.56
N VAL A 32 -0.97 -4.52 7.08
CA VAL A 32 0.48 -4.71 7.03
C VAL A 32 0.95 -4.47 5.60
N LEU A 33 1.67 -3.37 5.38
CA LEU A 33 2.26 -3.00 4.09
C LEU A 33 3.77 -3.23 4.14
N GLY A 34 4.24 -4.28 3.48
CA GLY A 34 5.65 -4.70 3.57
C GLY A 34 6.03 -5.12 5.00
N GLU A 35 6.77 -4.27 5.70
CA GLU A 35 7.17 -4.48 7.12
C GLU A 35 6.44 -3.54 8.08
N GLU A 36 5.64 -2.60 7.55
CA GLU A 36 4.99 -1.55 8.33
C GLU A 36 3.54 -1.93 8.67
N VAL A 37 3.11 -1.59 9.88
CA VAL A 37 1.70 -1.68 10.30
C VAL A 37 1.08 -0.30 10.21
N VAL A 38 -0.01 -0.17 9.46
CA VAL A 38 -0.68 1.10 9.18
C VAL A 38 -2.16 1.04 9.50
N GLU A 39 -2.72 2.20 9.84
CA GLU A 39 -4.14 2.37 10.12
C GLU A 39 -4.86 3.08 8.97
N GLU A 40 -6.15 2.77 8.77
CA GLU A 40 -6.99 3.51 7.84
C GLU A 40 -7.01 5.02 8.18
N GLY A 41 -6.85 5.87 7.17
CA GLY A 41 -6.77 7.33 7.33
C GLY A 41 -5.39 7.85 7.72
N SER A 42 -4.42 6.98 8.01
CA SER A 42 -3.05 7.40 8.34
C SER A 42 -2.23 7.75 7.09
N GLN A 43 -1.06 8.37 7.31
CA GLN A 43 -0.08 8.67 6.26
C GLN A 43 1.30 8.20 6.72
N ILE A 44 1.99 7.46 5.86
CA ILE A 44 3.38 7.04 6.06
C ILE A 44 4.30 7.74 5.05
N VAL A 45 5.61 7.67 5.29
CA VAL A 45 6.62 8.20 4.36
C VAL A 45 7.58 7.07 4.00
N VAL A 46 7.61 6.73 2.71
CA VAL A 46 8.54 5.71 2.20
C VAL A 46 9.76 6.40 1.62
N SER A 47 10.95 5.90 1.98
CA SER A 47 12.22 6.41 1.45
C SER A 47 12.71 5.50 0.33
N GLN A 48 12.78 6.03 -0.90
CA GLN A 48 13.22 5.27 -2.06
C GLN A 48 14.18 6.11 -2.92
N LYS A 49 15.35 5.57 -3.27
CA LYS A 49 16.37 6.22 -4.13
C LYS A 49 16.72 7.67 -3.69
N GLY A 50 16.74 7.93 -2.38
CA GLY A 50 17.03 9.26 -1.82
C GLY A 50 15.88 10.27 -1.89
N ARG A 51 14.66 9.82 -2.25
CA ARG A 51 13.42 10.62 -2.21
C ARG A 51 12.51 10.10 -1.10
N THR A 52 11.81 11.02 -0.45
CA THR A 52 10.75 10.72 0.52
C THR A 52 9.40 10.85 -0.15
N ILE A 53 8.62 9.78 -0.18
CA ILE A 53 7.35 9.71 -0.89
C ILE A 53 6.24 9.52 0.15
N PRO A 54 5.34 10.50 0.33
CA PRO A 54 4.20 10.35 1.23
C PRO A 54 3.19 9.38 0.62
N VAL A 55 2.65 8.49 1.45
CA VAL A 55 1.64 7.50 1.08
C VAL A 55 0.52 7.57 2.08
N ARG A 56 -0.69 7.87 1.62
CA ARG A 56 -1.89 7.94 2.46
C ARG A 56 -2.68 6.64 2.36
N ILE A 57 -3.18 6.16 3.50
CA ILE A 57 -4.00 4.96 3.56
C ILE A 57 -5.46 5.41 3.53
N ALA A 58 -6.10 5.32 2.38
CA ALA A 58 -7.45 5.84 2.18
C ALA A 58 -8.51 4.91 2.79
N LYS A 59 -8.36 3.60 2.57
CA LYS A 59 -9.36 2.60 3.01
C LYS A 59 -8.72 1.24 3.21
N ILE A 60 -9.17 0.49 4.21
CA ILE A 60 -8.80 -0.89 4.46
C ILE A 60 -10.07 -1.72 4.58
N THR A 61 -10.15 -2.81 3.82
CA THR A 61 -11.22 -3.82 3.88
C THR A 61 -10.62 -5.19 4.10
N GLY A 62 -11.44 -6.20 4.41
CA GLY A 62 -10.94 -7.56 4.70
C GLY A 62 -10.12 -8.21 3.58
N GLU A 63 -10.15 -7.67 2.35
CA GLU A 63 -9.50 -8.27 1.19
C GLU A 63 -8.47 -7.33 0.53
N HIS A 64 -8.58 -6.02 0.74
CA HIS A 64 -7.75 -5.02 0.06
C HIS A 64 -7.50 -3.77 0.89
N ALA A 65 -6.47 -3.01 0.51
CA ALA A 65 -6.14 -1.70 1.05
C ALA A 65 -5.98 -0.70 -0.11
N SER A 66 -6.72 0.40 -0.05
CA SER A 66 -6.59 1.53 -0.98
C SER A 66 -5.59 2.53 -0.42
N ILE A 67 -4.58 2.88 -1.22
CA ILE A 67 -3.55 3.85 -0.87
C ILE A 67 -3.45 4.95 -1.93
N GLU A 68 -3.05 6.14 -1.51
CA GLU A 68 -2.85 7.28 -2.40
C GLU A 68 -1.36 7.65 -2.41
N ILE A 69 -0.78 7.77 -3.61
CA ILE A 69 0.59 8.20 -3.85
C ILE A 69 0.52 9.40 -4.81
N GLY A 70 0.79 10.60 -4.29
CA GLY A 70 0.54 11.83 -5.05
C GLY A 70 -0.94 12.00 -5.35
N GLU A 71 -1.29 12.14 -6.64
CA GLU A 71 -2.68 12.31 -7.11
C GLU A 71 -3.33 10.98 -7.56
N LYS A 72 -2.63 9.85 -7.42
CA LYS A 72 -3.12 8.54 -7.87
C LYS A 72 -3.51 7.65 -6.70
N GLU A 73 -4.66 6.99 -6.85
CA GLU A 73 -5.12 5.93 -5.95
C GLU A 73 -4.73 4.56 -6.50
N TYR A 74 -4.28 3.67 -5.62
CA TYR A 74 -3.89 2.29 -5.91
C TYR A 74 -4.59 1.34 -4.95
N GLU A 75 -5.04 0.20 -5.47
CA GLU A 75 -5.62 -0.88 -4.68
C GLU A 75 -4.60 -2.02 -4.52
N LEU A 76 -4.23 -2.32 -3.28
CA LEU A 76 -3.41 -3.47 -2.91
C LEU A 76 -4.30 -4.60 -2.43
N ARG A 77 -4.08 -5.81 -2.92
CA ARG A 77 -4.85 -7.01 -2.56
C ARG A 77 -3.98 -8.00 -1.81
N LEU A 78 -4.59 -8.72 -0.87
CA LEU A 78 -3.91 -9.84 -0.23
C LEU A 78 -3.55 -10.90 -1.28
N PRO A 79 -2.36 -11.51 -1.20
CA PRO A 79 -2.05 -12.65 -2.04
C PRO A 79 -3.05 -13.78 -1.75
N PRO A 80 -3.43 -14.58 -2.76
CA PRO A 80 -4.33 -15.70 -2.55
C PRO A 80 -3.72 -16.65 -1.51
N VAL A 81 -4.50 -17.00 -0.48
CA VAL A 81 -4.08 -17.98 0.51
C VAL A 81 -3.86 -19.30 -0.22
N ALA A 82 -2.60 -19.71 -0.37
CA ALA A 82 -2.28 -21.04 -0.86
C ALA A 82 -2.89 -22.03 0.13
N SER A 83 -3.99 -22.67 -0.27
CA SER A 83 -4.58 -23.75 0.50
C SER A 83 -3.58 -24.89 0.52
N ILE A 84 -2.89 -25.09 1.66
CA ILE A 84 -2.04 -26.25 1.84
C ILE A 84 -3.00 -27.45 1.91
N PRO A 85 -2.92 -28.43 1.01
CA PRO A 85 -3.78 -29.60 1.10
C PRO A 85 -3.47 -30.33 2.40
N SER A 86 -4.47 -30.43 3.28
CA SER A 86 -4.42 -31.34 4.43
C SER A 86 -4.35 -32.78 3.88
N HIS A 87 -3.18 -33.40 3.97
CA HIS A 87 -3.01 -34.84 3.76
C HIS A 87 -3.29 -35.62 5.03
#